data_AF-A0A561VS63-F1
#
_entry.id   AF-A0A561VS63-F1
#
_cell.length_a   1.000
_cell.length_b   1.000
_cell.length_c   1.000
_cell.angle_alpha   90.00
_cell.angle_beta   90.00
_cell.angle_gamma   90.00
#
_symmetry.space_group_name_H-M   'P 1'
#
loop_
_entity.id
_entity.type
_entity.pdbx_description
1 polymer ?
#
loop_
_entity_poly.entity_id
_entity_poly.type
_entity_poly.pdbx_seq_one_letter_code
_entity_poly.pdbx_strand_id
1 'polypeptide(L)'
;MVVRNLGGTVFRGARFHRVDDSADLIDLELTQIIRYERTVDEIPRGHTALVTLSGSGARVLRSGTIADGWQRIGGRNGHRLGTPDQRAG
;
A
#
# COMPACT_ATOMS: atom_id res chain seq x y z
N MET A 1 5.34 -5.14 -5.88
CA MET A 1 6.00 -5.74 -4.68
C MET A 1 4.97 -6.55 -3.91
N VAL A 2 5.37 -7.61 -3.21
CA VAL A 2 4.45 -8.38 -2.35
C VAL A 2 4.40 -7.74 -0.96
N VAL A 3 3.20 -7.48 -0.44
CA VAL A 3 2.98 -6.89 0.90
C VAL A 3 2.07 -7.80 1.74
N ARG A 4 2.26 -7.82 3.06
CA ARG A 4 1.32 -8.41 4.02
C ARG A 4 0.72 -7.29 4.86
N ASN A 5 -0.60 -7.18 4.89
CA ASN A 5 -1.27 -6.16 5.69
C ASN A 5 -1.29 -6.57 7.17
N LEU A 6 -0.59 -5.80 8.02
CA LEU A 6 -0.54 -6.04 9.48
C LEU A 6 -1.57 -5.19 10.26
N GLY A 7 -2.06 -4.10 9.67
CA GLY A 7 -2.97 -3.14 10.30
C GLY A 7 -4.46 -3.40 9.99
N GLY A 8 -5.27 -2.35 9.99
CA GLY A 8 -6.67 -2.41 9.52
C GLY A 8 -6.75 -2.55 7.99
N THR A 9 -7.96 -2.66 7.43
CA THR A 9 -8.15 -2.75 5.97
C THR A 9 -7.50 -1.57 5.26
N VAL A 10 -6.69 -1.88 4.24
CA VAL A 10 -6.00 -0.88 3.40
C VAL A 10 -6.70 -0.79 2.06
N PHE A 11 -7.02 0.42 1.61
CA PHE A 11 -7.68 0.66 0.32
C PHE A 11 -6.68 1.15 -0.73
N ARG A 12 -7.02 0.95 -2.01
CA ARG A 12 -6.38 1.69 -3.11
C ARG A 12 -6.50 3.20 -2.84
N GLY A 13 -5.43 3.93 -3.10
CA GLY A 13 -5.25 5.34 -2.72
C GLY A 13 -4.72 5.55 -1.30
N ALA A 14 -4.45 4.49 -0.53
CA ALA A 14 -3.74 4.62 0.75
C ALA A 14 -2.36 5.23 0.56
N ARG A 15 -1.95 6.09 1.50
CA ARG A 15 -0.65 6.78 1.47
C ARG A 15 0.23 6.35 2.64
N PHE A 16 1.48 6.02 2.33
CA PHE A 16 2.51 5.61 3.27
C PHE A 16 3.59 6.67 3.35
N HIS A 17 3.95 7.05 4.57
CA HIS A 17 4.86 8.18 4.84
C HIS A 17 6.05 7.83 5.74
N ARG A 18 6.09 6.59 6.25
CA ARG A 18 7.11 6.15 7.21
C ARG A 18 7.60 4.75 6.88
N VAL A 19 8.90 4.53 7.10
CA VAL A 19 9.52 3.21 7.21
C VAL A 19 9.97 3.05 8.66
N ASP A 20 9.63 1.95 9.33
CA ASP A 20 9.85 1.84 10.79
C ASP A 20 11.35 1.82 11.17
N ASP A 21 12.21 1.25 10.32
CA ASP A 21 13.65 1.10 10.56
C ASP A 21 14.53 2.08 9.76
N SER A 22 13.95 3.18 9.25
CA SER A 22 14.71 4.21 8.54
C SER A 22 14.31 5.61 8.98
N ALA A 23 15.28 6.51 9.03
CA ALA A 23 15.05 7.95 9.17
C ALA A 23 14.52 8.57 7.86
N ASP A 24 14.58 7.85 6.74
CA ASP A 24 14.11 8.32 5.45
C ASP A 24 12.58 8.49 5.45
N LEU A 25 12.15 9.66 4.98
CA LEU A 25 10.75 9.92 4.68
C LEU A 25 10.39 9.36 3.30
N ILE A 26 9.20 8.77 3.21
CA ILE A 26 8.60 8.33 1.96
C ILE A 26 7.29 9.09 1.74
N ASP A 27 6.80 9.14 0.50
CA ASP A 27 5.43 9.55 0.20
C ASP A 27 4.96 8.69 -0.96
N LEU A 28 4.31 7.58 -0.61
CA LEU A 28 3.92 6.54 -1.56
C LEU A 28 2.43 6.29 -1.51
N GLU A 29 1.81 6.34 -2.68
CA GLU A 29 0.41 6.00 -2.88
C GLU A 29 0.26 4.57 -3.39
N LEU A 30 -0.71 3.84 -2.85
CA LEU A 30 -1.12 2.52 -3.33
C LEU A 30 -2.03 2.65 -4.55
N THR A 31 -1.47 2.47 -5.74
CA THR A 31 -2.19 2.69 -7.01
C THR A 31 -2.81 1.41 -7.57
N GLN A 32 -2.31 0.24 -7.19
CA GLN A 32 -2.83 -1.05 -7.65
C GLN A 32 -2.67 -2.14 -6.60
N ILE A 33 -3.70 -3.00 -6.50
CA ILE A 33 -3.70 -4.19 -5.65
C ILE A 33 -4.15 -5.39 -6.50
N ILE A 34 -3.35 -6.46 -6.48
CA ILE A 34 -3.68 -7.76 -7.06
C ILE A 34 -3.67 -8.79 -5.92
N ARG A 35 -4.81 -9.46 -5.70
CA ARG A 35 -4.98 -10.53 -4.72
C ARG A 35 -5.66 -11.72 -5.39
N TYR A 36 -5.06 -12.91 -5.27
CA TYR A 36 -5.54 -14.13 -5.96
C TYR A 36 -5.79 -13.88 -7.45
N GLU A 37 -4.81 -13.27 -8.12
CA GLU A 37 -4.82 -12.97 -9.56
C GLU A 37 -5.92 -12.00 -10.02
N ARG A 38 -6.63 -11.37 -9.06
CA ARG A 38 -7.67 -10.37 -9.34
C ARG A 38 -7.26 -9.00 -8.85
N THR A 39 -7.53 -7.98 -9.66
CA THR A 39 -7.45 -6.59 -9.24
C THR A 39 -8.58 -6.30 -8.25
N VAL A 40 -8.24 -5.74 -7.10
CA VAL A 40 -9.18 -5.42 -6.02
C VAL A 40 -8.92 -4.01 -5.49
N ASP A 41 -9.89 -3.42 -4.78
CA ASP A 41 -9.74 -2.10 -4.18
C ASP A 41 -9.26 -2.12 -2.72
N GLU A 42 -9.14 -3.31 -2.10
CA GLU A 42 -8.79 -3.42 -0.69
C GLU A 42 -7.95 -4.66 -0.35
N ILE A 43 -7.17 -4.52 0.73
CA ILE A 43 -6.41 -5.59 1.39
C ILE A 43 -6.90 -5.70 2.83
N PRO A 44 -7.73 -6.70 3.17
CA PRO A 44 -8.10 -6.97 4.55
C PRO A 44 -6.88 -7.29 5.42
N ARG A 45 -7.02 -7.14 6.73
CA ARG A 45 -5.97 -7.50 7.69
C ARG A 45 -5.51 -8.94 7.50
N GLY A 46 -4.22 -9.18 7.65
CA GLY A 46 -3.59 -10.51 7.59
C GLY A 46 -3.40 -11.07 6.18
N HIS A 47 -3.96 -10.41 5.16
CA HIS A 47 -3.85 -10.87 3.79
C HIS A 47 -2.58 -10.36 3.11
N THR A 48 -2.11 -11.16 2.15
CA THR A 48 -0.99 -10.84 1.26
C THR A 48 -1.53 -10.41 -0.09
N ALA A 49 -0.90 -9.42 -0.71
CA ALA A 49 -1.24 -8.97 -2.05
C ALA A 49 0.02 -8.53 -2.82
N LEU A 50 -0.03 -8.61 -4.14
CA LEU A 50 0.91 -7.94 -5.02
C LEU A 50 0.40 -6.51 -5.24
N VAL A 51 1.24 -5.52 -4.96
CA VAL A 51 0.86 -4.11 -5.06
C VAL A 51 1.81 -3.29 -5.92
N THR A 52 1.27 -2.20 -6.45
CA THR A 52 2.03 -1.10 -7.05
C THR A 52 1.96 0.10 -6.13
N LEU A 53 3.13 0.62 -5.75
CA LEU A 53 3.26 1.91 -5.05
C LEU A 53 3.88 2.93 -5.99
N SER A 54 3.38 4.15 -5.95
CA SER A 54 3.86 5.27 -6.77
C SER A 54 4.11 6.49 -5.90
N GLY A 55 5.19 7.23 -6.16
CA GLY A 55 5.54 8.44 -5.42
C GLY A 55 7.02 8.52 -5.06
N SER A 56 7.34 9.43 -4.14
CA SER A 56 8.70 9.74 -3.71
C SER A 56 9.20 8.77 -2.65
N GLY A 57 10.51 8.50 -2.65
CA GLY A 57 11.12 7.57 -1.69
C GLY A 57 10.94 6.09 -2.06
N ALA A 58 10.39 5.76 -3.24
CA ALA A 58 10.27 4.38 -3.71
C ALA A 58 11.61 3.63 -3.79
N ARG A 59 12.72 4.36 -3.99
CA ARG A 59 14.07 3.80 -3.96
C ARG A 59 14.46 3.30 -2.57
N VAL A 60 13.98 3.92 -1.49
CA VAL A 60 14.23 3.48 -0.11
C VAL A 60 13.73 2.05 0.10
N LEU A 61 12.56 1.73 -0.45
CA LEU A 61 11.99 0.37 -0.39
C LEU A 61 12.73 -0.65 -1.27
N ARG A 62 13.49 -0.19 -2.28
CA ARG A 62 14.33 -1.06 -3.11
C ARG A 62 15.74 -1.22 -2.56
N SER A 63 16.27 -0.17 -1.93
CA SER A 63 17.60 -0.13 -1.33
C SER A 63 17.65 -0.82 0.02
N GLY A 64 16.52 -0.89 0.74
CA GLY A 64 16.25 -1.88 1.76
C GLY A 64 16.17 -3.28 1.16
N THR A 65 17.26 -3.69 0.51
CA THR A 65 17.46 -5.04 0.03
C THR A 65 17.42 -5.92 1.26
N ILE A 66 16.28 -6.56 1.52
CA ILE A 66 16.13 -7.99 1.86
C ILE A 66 17.36 -8.58 2.57
N ALA A 67 17.82 -7.93 3.63
CA ALA A 67 18.72 -8.54 4.59
C ALA A 67 17.77 -9.26 5.55
N ASP A 68 17.37 -10.47 5.14
CA ASP A 68 16.65 -11.47 5.92
C ASP A 68 15.21 -11.14 6.40
N GLY A 69 14.59 -10.02 5.99
CA GLY A 69 13.28 -9.63 6.55
C GLY A 69 12.37 -8.77 5.67
N TRP A 70 11.12 -8.63 6.13
CA TRP A 70 10.12 -7.72 5.57
C TRP A 70 10.34 -6.31 6.12
N GLN A 71 10.42 -5.29 5.27
CA GLN A 71 10.38 -3.90 5.72
C GLN A 71 8.95 -3.47 6.04
N ARG A 72 8.77 -2.81 7.18
CA ARG A 72 7.47 -2.29 7.60
C ARG A 72 7.33 -0.83 7.22
N ILE A 73 6.22 -0.52 6.53
CA ILE A 73 5.84 0.84 6.17
C ILE A 73 4.53 1.24 6.87
N GLY A 74 4.49 2.48 7.34
CA GLY A 74 3.38 3.09 8.05
C GLY A 74 2.67 4.13 7.19
N GLY A 75 1.34 4.18 7.30
CA GLY A 75 0.50 5.02 6.45
C GLY A 75 -0.93 5.14 6.94
N ARG A 76 -1.74 5.84 6.15
CA ARG A 76 -3.18 5.98 6.35
C ARG A 76 -3.91 5.77 5.03
N ASN A 77 -5.14 5.28 5.11
CA ASN A 77 -6.01 5.27 3.94
C ASN A 77 -6.20 6.73 3.45
N GLY A 78 -6.08 6.93 2.15
CA GLY A 78 -6.44 8.20 1.52
C GLY A 78 -7.96 8.39 1.58
N HIS A 79 -8.44 9.54 1.10
CA HIS A 79 -9.87 9.66 0.84
C HIS A 79 -10.28 8.58 -0.16
N ARG A 80 -11.30 7.81 0.21
CA ARG A 80 -11.89 6.80 -0.67
C ARG A 80 -12.35 7.50 -1.93
N LEU A 81 -11.62 7.33 -3.03
CA LEU A 81 -12.05 7.77 -4.35
C LEU A 81 -13.26 6.91 -4.72
N GLY A 82 -14.45 7.50 -4.58
CA GLY A 82 -15.71 7.07 -5.17
C GLY A 82 -16.12 5.61 -4.90
N THR A 83 -17.09 5.43 -4.01
CA THR A 83 -18.24 4.59 -4.40
C THR A 83 -18.68 5.06 -5.80
N PRO A 84 -18.90 4.17 -6.78
CA PRO A 84 -19.51 4.60 -8.04
C PRO A 84 -20.83 5.28 -7.68
N ASP A 85 -21.00 6.50 -8.17
CA ASP A 85 -22.20 7.30 -8.01
C ASP A 85 -23.38 6.53 -8.63
N GLN A 86 -24.09 5.76 -7.82
CA GLN A 86 -25.36 5.15 -8.20
C GLN A 86 -26.47 6.19 -8.03
N ARG A 87 -26.47 7.21 -8.89
CA ARG A 87 -27.66 8.02 -9.16
C ARG A 87 -27.71 8.37 -10.65
N ALA A 88 -28.16 7.39 -11.43
CA ALA A 88 -29.01 7.71 -12.57
C ALA A 88 -30.34 8.27 -12.00
N GLY A 89 -30.63 9.52 -12.34
CA GLY A 89 -31.93 10.16 -12.16
C GLY A 89 -32.29 10.83 -13.48
#